data_AF-A0A3M3GFU7-F1
#
_entry.id   AF-A0A3M3GFU7-F1
#
_cell.length_a   1.000
_cell.length_b   1.000
_cell.length_c   1.000
_cell.angle_alpha   90.00
_cell.angle_beta   90.00
_cell.angle_gamma   90.00
#
_symmetry.space_group_name_H-M   'P 1'
#
loop_
_entity.id
_entity.type
_entity.pdbx_description
1 polymer ?
#
loop_
_entity_poly.entity_id
_entity_poly.type
_entity_poly.pdbx_seq_one_letter_code
_entity_poly.pdbx_strand_id
1 'polypeptide(L)' 'MGEHIQRVWDEHFQVYGVRKVWRQLLREGQQVARCTVQRLMGELGLQGVVRGKPVKTTVSDQARPCP' A
#
# COMPACT_ATOMS: atom_id res chain seq x y z
N MET A 1 8.86 -15.33 7.13
CA MET A 1 8.33 -13.97 7.43
C MET A 1 7.63 -13.33 6.25
N GLY A 2 8.17 -13.41 5.02
CA GLY A 2 7.47 -12.95 3.81
C GLY A 2 6.10 -13.62 3.63
N GLU A 3 6.00 -14.93 3.85
CA GLU A 3 4.72 -15.68 3.79
C GLU A 3 3.68 -15.19 4.81
N HIS A 4 4.11 -14.75 6.00
CA HIS A 4 3.20 -14.24 7.03
C HIS A 4 2.64 -12.87 6.64
N ILE A 5 3.49 -12.01 6.07
CA ILE A 5 3.08 -10.72 5.49
C ILE A 5 2.07 -10.93 4.35
N GLN A 6 2.34 -11.92 3.49
CA GLN A 6 1.45 -12.26 2.37
C GLN A 6 0.12 -12.80 2.88
N ARG A 7 0.11 -13.71 3.86
CA ARG A 7 -1.12 -14.22 4.48
C ARG A 7 -1.99 -13.11 5.05
N VAL A 8 -1.41 -12.21 5.86
CA VAL A 8 -2.11 -11.07 6.43
C VAL A 8 -2.63 -10.13 5.34
N TRP A 9 -1.87 -9.96 4.25
CA TRP A 9 -2.28 -9.12 3.12
C TRP A 9 -3.46 -9.73 2.35
N ASP A 10 -3.44 -11.03 2.08
CA ASP A 10 -4.52 -11.77 1.41
C ASP A 10 -5.78 -11.87 2.29
N GLU A 11 -5.65 -12.16 3.59
CA GLU A 11 -6.76 -12.15 4.56
C GLU A 11 -7.45 -10.80 4.65
N HIS A 12 -6.74 -9.71 4.36
CA HIS A 12 -7.27 -8.35 4.35
C HIS A 12 -7.56 -7.81 2.95
N PHE A 13 -7.83 -8.70 1.98
CA PHE A 13 -8.26 -8.37 0.62
C PHE A 13 -7.32 -7.40 -0.09
N GLN A 14 -6.01 -7.49 0.19
CA GLN A 14 -4.98 -6.67 -0.46
C GLN A 14 -5.11 -5.15 -0.16
N VAL A 15 -6.00 -4.77 0.76
CA VAL A 15 -6.23 -3.37 1.15
C VAL A 15 -5.10 -2.87 2.06
N TYR A 16 -4.38 -3.79 2.70
CA TYR A 16 -3.43 -3.44 3.75
C TYR A 16 -2.07 -3.10 3.16
N GLY A 17 -1.70 -1.82 3.17
CA GLY A 17 -0.32 -1.41 2.89
C GLY A 17 0.60 -1.65 4.09
N VAL A 18 1.88 -1.34 3.90
CA VAL A 18 2.96 -1.46 4.91
C VAL A 18 2.54 -1.08 6.32
N ARG A 19 1.88 0.08 6.50
CA ARG A 19 1.48 0.59 7.82
C ARG A 19 0.37 -0.23 8.50
N LYS A 20 -0.52 -0.83 7.72
CA LYS A 20 -1.61 -1.66 8.27
C LYS A 20 -1.11 -3.06 8.57
N VAL A 21 -0.34 -3.67 7.65
CA VAL A 21 0.30 -4.97 7.89
C VAL A 21 1.21 -4.92 9.12
N TRP A 22 2.06 -3.90 9.25
CA TRP A 22 2.94 -3.76 10.42
C TRP A 22 2.17 -3.67 11.75
N ARG A 23 1.05 -2.94 11.78
CA ARG A 23 0.20 -2.88 12.98
C ARG A 23 -0.51 -4.20 13.28
N GLN A 24 -0.87 -4.96 12.25
CA GLN A 24 -1.47 -6.28 12.40
C GLN A 24 -0.47 -7.28 12.98
N LEU A 25 0.76 -7.30 12.45
CA LEU A 25 1.85 -8.13 12.98
C LEU A 25 2.16 -7.81 14.45
N LEU A 26 2.14 -6.52 14.83
CA LEU A 26 2.31 -6.12 16.23
C LEU A 26 1.16 -6.61 17.13
N ARG A 27 -0.09 -6.64 16.63
CA ARG A 27 -1.24 -7.17 17.37
C ARG A 27 -1.16 -8.67 17.58
N GLU A 28 -0.55 -9.38 16.63
CA GLU A 28 -0.28 -10.82 16.70
C GLU A 28 0.98 -11.13 17.54
N GLY A 29 1.60 -10.12 18.16
CA GLY A 29 2.76 -10.27 19.04
C GLY A 29 4.10 -10.36 18.31
N GLN A 30 4.11 -10.18 16.98
CA GLN A 30 5.36 -10.18 16.21
C GLN A 30 6.03 -8.79 16.26
N GLN A 31 7.13 -8.71 17.01
CA GLN A 31 7.97 -7.52 17.06
C GLN A 31 8.85 -7.44 15.79
N VAL A 32 8.27 -6.90 14.71
CA VAL A 32 8.97 -6.66 13.45
C VAL A 32 9.16 -5.17 13.24
N ALA A 33 10.37 -4.76 12.86
CA ALA A 33 10.62 -3.38 12.49
C ALA A 33 9.81 -2.99 11.25
N ARG A 34 9.27 -1.77 11.22
CA ARG A 34 8.48 -1.27 10.09
C ARG A 34 9.25 -1.32 8.77
N CYS A 35 10.56 -1.03 8.80
CA CYS A 35 11.44 -1.09 7.63
C CYS A 35 11.54 -2.52 7.05
N THR A 36 11.51 -3.54 7.91
CA THR A 36 11.51 -4.95 7.49
C THR A 36 10.22 -5.30 6.76
N VAL A 37 9.06 -4.86 7.28
CA VAL A 37 7.77 -5.05 6.59
C VAL A 37 7.75 -4.34 5.25
N GLN A 38 8.26 -3.11 5.19
CA GLN A 38 8.34 -2.34 3.94
C GLN A 38 9.22 -3.04 2.89
N ARG A 39 10.42 -3.48 3.30
CA ARG A 39 11.37 -4.17 2.42
C ARG A 39 10.76 -5.46 1.87
N LEU A 40 10.20 -6.29 2.75
CA LEU A 40 9.58 -7.56 2.36
C LEU A 40 8.35 -7.38 1.48
N MET A 41 7.48 -6.40 1.77
CA MET A 41 6.36 -6.08 0.87
C MET A 41 6.85 -5.60 -0.50
N GLY A 42 7.95 -4.83 -0.56
CA GLY A 42 8.57 -4.40 -1.81
C GLY A 42 9.16 -5.56 -2.62
N GLU A 43 9.90 -6.45 -1.97
CA GLU A 43 10.48 -7.66 -2.58
C GLU A 43 9.41 -8.61 -3.13
N LEU A 44 8.26 -8.70 -2.45
CA LEU A 44 7.13 -9.54 -2.85
C LEU A 44 6.17 -8.83 -3.83
N GLY A 45 6.41 -7.56 -4.17
CA GLY A 45 5.51 -6.77 -5.03
C GLY A 45 4.13 -6.48 -4.43
N LEU A 46 3.97 -6.62 -3.11
CA LEU A 46 2.71 -6.41 -2.41
C LEU A 46 2.48 -4.92 -2.18
N GLN A 47 1.35 -4.42 -2.64
CA GLN A 47 0.92 -3.05 -2.38
C GLN A 47 -0.47 -3.03 -1.75
N GLY A 48 -0.65 -2.09 -0.82
CA GLY A 48 -1.97 -1.82 -0.25
C GLY A 48 -2.72 -0.80 -1.09
N VAL A 49 -4.04 -0.85 -1.03
CA VAL A 49 -4.90 0.17 -1.63
C VAL A 49 -4.65 1.54 -0.98
N VAL A 50 -4.22 2.51 -1.79
CA VAL A 50 -4.11 3.92 -1.40
C VAL A 50 -5.41 4.62 -1.81
N ARG A 51 -6.08 5.28 -0.86
CA ARG A 51 -7.28 6.06 -1.17
C ARG A 51 -6.88 7.30 -1.96
N GLY A 52 -7.51 7.49 -3.12
CA GLY A 52 -7.30 8.65 -3.99
C GLY A 52 -6.59 8.28 -5.28
N LYS A 53 -7.36 7.80 -6.25
CA LYS A 53 -7.15 8.27 -7.61
C LYS A 53 -7.90 9.62 -7.64
N PRO A 54 -7.23 10.79 -7.59
CA PRO A 54 -7.93 12.02 -7.87
C PRO A 54 -8.49 11.86 -9.29
N VAL A 55 -9.81 11.79 -9.42
CA VAL A 55 -10.46 11.91 -10.72
C VAL A 55 -10.09 13.31 -11.20
N LYS A 56 -9.13 13.41 -12.12
CA LYS A 56 -8.84 14.66 -12.81
C LYS A 56 -10.03 14.95 -13.71
N THR A 57 -11.02 15.66 -13.19
CA THR A 57 -12.21 16.07 -13.96
C THR A 57 -11.85 17.13 -15.01
N THR A 58 -10.71 17.81 -14.84
CA THR A 58 -10.24 18.85 -15.75
C THR A 58 -8.97 18.38 -16.46
N VAL A 59 -9.12 17.96 -17.71
CA VAL A 59 -8.02 17.86 -18.67
C VAL A 59 -7.91 19.23 -19.33
N SER A 60 -6.76 19.90 -19.21
CA SER A 60 -6.53 21.19 -19.86
C SER A 60 -6.56 20.98 -21.38
N ASP A 61 -7.44 21.73 -22.04
CA ASP A 61 -7.55 21.78 -23.49
C ASP A 61 -6.34 22.52 -24.06
N GLN A 62 -5.41 21.79 -24.70
CA GLN A 62 -4.19 22.36 -25.29
C GLN A 62 -4.46 23.24 -26.52
N ALA A 63 -5.70 23.29 -27.03
CA ALA A 63 -6.06 24.07 -28.21
C ALA A 63 -6.51 25.51 -27.86
N ARG A 64 -6.55 25.88 -26.58
CA ARG A 64 -6.83 27.24 -26.14
C ARG A 64 -5.54 28.07 -26.07
N PRO A 65 -5.29 29.03 -26.99
CA PRO A 65 -4.23 30.00 -26.78
C PRO A 65 -4.56 30.85 -25.54
N CYS A 66 -3.57 31.02 -24.68
CA CYS A 66 -3.65 31.92 -23.53
C CYS A 66 -3.83 33.37 -24.02
N PRO A 67 -4.77 34.15 -23.46
CA PRO A 67 -4.80 35.60 -23.66
C PRO A 67 -3.59 36.29 -23.04
#